data_AF-A0A961HE42-F1
#
_entry.id   AF-A0A961HE42-F1
#
_cell.length_a   1.000
_cell.length_b   1.000
_cell.length_c   1.000
_cell.angle_alpha   90.00
_cell.angle_beta   90.00
_cell.angle_gamma   90.00
#
_symmetry.space_group_name_H-M   'P 1'
#
loop_
_entity.id
_entity.type
_entity.pdbx_description
1 polymer ?
#
loop_
_entity_poly.entity_id
_entity_poly.type
_entity_poly.pdbx_seq_one_letter_code
_entity_poly.pdbx_strand_id
1 'polypeptide(L)'
;MAEPQTLTQSEWLPLAQAHRSRADGFTAAHRERARRGETHPVWDFLFSYYSLRPRQLRVFHPGYGTVLAGPAGREYQSRSGYVGVAAGFTVSQDYLRARGETLRFVAGLLKSTESRPPRFGCFGMHEWAMVYRADDVRHPVPLRLGPAGTDAVVESMPLRCSHFDAYRFFTAAAAPRNRGRLTRATQPDTEQPGCLHANMDLYKWCYKLGPLVDSELLVACLELAAAARELDMRASP
;
A
#
# COMPACT_ATOMS: atom_id res chain seq x y z
N MET A 1 19.98 -4.53 21.74
CA MET A 1 18.71 -4.89 21.07
C MET A 1 17.75 -5.31 22.16
N ALA A 2 16.49 -4.88 22.14
CA ALA A 2 15.50 -5.34 23.12
C ALA A 2 15.38 -6.87 23.06
N GLU A 3 15.21 -7.51 24.21
CA GLU A 3 14.93 -8.94 24.26
C GLU A 3 13.64 -9.26 23.50
N PRO A 4 13.60 -10.39 22.76
CA PRO A 4 12.43 -10.73 22.01
C PRO A 4 11.25 -11.04 22.94
N GLN A 5 10.12 -10.38 22.72
CA GLN A 5 8.89 -10.65 23.45
C GLN A 5 8.39 -12.05 23.08
N THR A 6 8.06 -12.88 24.07
CA THR A 6 7.47 -14.19 23.82
C THR A 6 5.97 -14.13 24.07
N LEU A 7 5.16 -14.49 23.07
CA LEU A 7 3.73 -14.70 23.22
C LEU A 7 3.46 -16.19 23.40
N THR A 8 2.80 -16.54 24.49
CA THR A 8 2.28 -17.89 24.73
C THR A 8 1.20 -18.25 23.73
N GLN A 9 0.96 -19.55 23.54
CA GLN A 9 -0.07 -20.03 22.62
C GLN A 9 -1.46 -19.47 22.94
N SER A 10 -1.80 -19.29 24.22
CA SER A 10 -3.06 -18.67 24.66
C SER A 10 -3.17 -17.19 24.34
N GLU A 11 -2.05 -16.48 24.18
CA GLU A 11 -2.04 -15.05 23.86
C GLU A 11 -2.11 -14.80 22.36
N TRP A 12 -1.30 -15.50 21.55
CA TRP A 12 -1.22 -15.17 20.12
C TRP A 12 -2.28 -15.87 19.26
N LEU A 13 -2.83 -17.03 19.66
CA LEU A 13 -3.87 -17.69 18.88
C LEU A 13 -5.14 -16.82 18.73
N PRO A 14 -5.65 -16.16 19.78
CA PRO A 14 -6.75 -15.21 19.64
C PRO A 14 -6.42 -14.05 18.70
N LEU A 15 -5.22 -13.49 18.77
CA LEU A 15 -4.78 -12.40 17.88
C LEU A 15 -4.73 -12.87 16.42
N ALA A 16 -4.14 -14.05 16.16
CA ALA A 16 -4.08 -14.63 14.83
C ALA A 16 -5.48 -14.95 14.27
N GLN A 17 -6.41 -15.39 15.11
CA GLN A 17 -7.80 -15.62 14.71
C GLN A 17 -8.54 -14.31 14.41
N ALA A 18 -8.35 -13.28 15.23
CA ALA A 18 -8.93 -11.96 15.00
C ALA A 18 -8.43 -11.36 13.68
N HIS A 19 -7.12 -11.41 13.43
CA HIS A 19 -6.49 -11.00 12.17
C HIS A 19 -7.08 -11.74 10.96
N ARG A 20 -7.18 -13.08 11.04
CA ARG A 20 -7.80 -13.89 9.99
C ARG A 20 -9.23 -13.46 9.69
N SER A 21 -10.04 -13.26 10.73
CA SER A 21 -11.44 -12.81 10.59
C SER A 21 -11.53 -11.42 9.94
N ARG A 22 -10.65 -10.48 10.32
CA ARG A 22 -10.60 -9.13 9.76
C ARG A 22 -10.19 -9.15 8.29
N ALA A 23 -9.12 -9.89 7.95
CA ALA A 23 -8.70 -10.10 6.57
C ALA A 23 -9.79 -10.80 5.73
N ASP A 24 -10.50 -11.75 6.32
CA ASP A 24 -11.60 -12.46 5.67
C ASP A 24 -12.82 -11.57 5.42
N GLY A 25 -13.18 -10.73 6.38
CA GLY A 25 -14.23 -9.72 6.22
C GLY A 25 -13.89 -8.72 5.12
N PHE A 26 -12.69 -8.13 5.16
CA PHE A 26 -12.24 -7.15 4.17
C PHE A 26 -12.24 -7.72 2.75
N THR A 27 -11.77 -8.96 2.57
CA THR A 27 -11.63 -9.56 1.23
C THR A 27 -12.87 -10.32 0.75
N ALA A 28 -13.94 -10.41 1.56
CA ALA A 28 -15.14 -11.21 1.24
C ALA A 28 -15.76 -10.84 -0.11
N ALA A 29 -16.06 -9.55 -0.33
CA ALA A 29 -16.69 -9.08 -1.56
C ALA A 29 -15.79 -9.29 -2.79
N HIS A 30 -14.46 -9.09 -2.64
CA HIS A 30 -13.50 -9.34 -3.72
C HIS A 30 -13.46 -10.82 -4.11
N ARG A 31 -13.43 -11.74 -3.13
CA ARG A 31 -13.46 -13.18 -3.39
C ARG A 31 -14.78 -13.61 -4.04
N GLU A 32 -15.90 -13.03 -3.63
CA GLU A 32 -17.20 -13.33 -4.23
C GLU A 32 -17.27 -12.93 -5.70
N ARG A 33 -16.81 -11.72 -6.05
CA ARG A 33 -16.70 -11.30 -7.46
C ARG A 33 -15.75 -12.20 -8.25
N ALA A 34 -14.57 -12.50 -7.70
CA ALA A 34 -13.59 -13.36 -8.35
C ALA A 34 -14.14 -14.76 -8.66
N ARG A 35 -14.96 -15.34 -7.77
CA ARG A 35 -15.64 -16.63 -8.01
C ARG A 35 -16.64 -16.58 -9.18
N ARG A 36 -17.25 -15.42 -9.41
CA ARG A 36 -18.21 -15.18 -10.51
C ARG A 36 -17.55 -14.63 -11.78
N GLY A 37 -16.22 -14.45 -11.78
CA GLY A 37 -15.49 -13.86 -12.90
C GLY A 37 -15.76 -12.35 -13.09
N GLU A 38 -16.28 -11.68 -12.07
CA GLU A 38 -16.62 -10.27 -12.13
C GLU A 38 -15.46 -9.38 -11.70
N THR A 39 -15.35 -8.21 -12.34
CA THR A 39 -14.37 -7.18 -11.98
C THR A 39 -15.06 -6.00 -11.31
N HIS A 40 -14.34 -5.33 -10.42
CA HIS A 40 -14.78 -4.10 -9.79
C HIS A 40 -13.71 -3.01 -9.96
N PRO A 41 -14.02 -1.91 -10.69
CA PRO A 41 -13.02 -0.94 -11.13
C PRO A 41 -12.31 -0.21 -9.98
N VAL A 42 -12.98 -0.05 -8.84
CA VAL A 42 -12.41 0.59 -7.63
C VAL A 42 -11.62 -0.42 -6.78
N TRP A 43 -12.29 -1.45 -6.25
CA TRP A 43 -11.74 -2.31 -5.20
C TRP A 43 -10.72 -3.34 -5.68
N ASP A 44 -10.81 -3.81 -6.93
CA ASP A 44 -9.85 -4.80 -7.42
C ASP A 44 -8.47 -4.18 -7.68
N PHE A 45 -8.38 -2.84 -7.74
CA PHE A 45 -7.11 -2.11 -7.72
C PHE A 45 -6.24 -2.52 -6.53
N LEU A 46 -6.83 -2.71 -5.34
CA LEU A 46 -6.10 -3.04 -4.11
C LEU A 46 -5.38 -4.40 -4.14
N PHE A 47 -5.69 -5.26 -5.12
CA PHE A 47 -5.07 -6.58 -5.28
C PHE A 47 -4.35 -6.76 -6.61
N SER A 48 -4.72 -5.97 -7.63
CA SER A 48 -4.04 -5.96 -8.93
C SER A 48 -2.84 -5.02 -8.95
N TYR A 49 -2.96 -3.81 -8.38
CA TYR A 49 -1.87 -2.86 -8.26
C TYR A 49 -0.93 -3.23 -7.10
N TYR A 50 -1.51 -3.46 -5.91
CA TYR A 50 -0.77 -3.95 -4.76
C TYR A 50 -0.77 -5.48 -4.78
N SER A 51 0.36 -6.07 -5.17
CA SER A 51 0.48 -7.50 -5.49
C SER A 51 0.44 -8.45 -4.28
N LEU A 52 -0.15 -8.06 -3.14
CA LEU A 52 -0.35 -8.94 -1.99
C LEU A 52 -1.62 -9.77 -2.19
N ARG A 53 -1.47 -11.10 -2.25
CA ARG A 53 -2.61 -11.99 -2.47
C ARG A 53 -3.46 -12.09 -1.20
N PRO A 54 -4.80 -12.22 -1.29
CA PRO A 54 -5.67 -12.39 -0.12
C PRO A 54 -5.22 -13.52 0.83
N ARG A 55 -4.73 -14.64 0.29
CA ARG A 55 -4.20 -15.76 1.10
C ARG A 55 -2.96 -15.39 1.94
N GLN A 56 -2.15 -14.44 1.47
CA GLN A 56 -0.98 -13.93 2.20
C GLN A 56 -1.41 -12.92 3.25
N LEU A 57 -2.37 -12.05 2.94
CA LEU A 57 -2.96 -11.10 3.88
C LEU A 57 -3.57 -11.82 5.11
N ARG A 58 -4.15 -13.00 4.94
CA ARG A 58 -4.71 -13.81 6.04
C ARG A 58 -3.68 -14.34 7.04
N VAL A 59 -2.38 -14.29 6.72
CA VAL A 59 -1.33 -14.80 7.61
C VAL A 59 -1.04 -13.75 8.67
N PHE A 60 -1.10 -14.16 9.94
CA PHE A 60 -0.76 -13.31 11.07
C PHE A 60 0.76 -13.23 11.24
N HIS A 61 1.27 -12.03 11.50
CA HIS A 61 2.67 -11.76 11.78
C HIS A 61 2.75 -10.77 12.95
N PRO A 62 3.35 -11.14 14.09
CA PRO A 62 3.47 -10.25 15.26
C PRO A 62 4.62 -9.23 15.13
N GLY A 63 5.22 -9.09 13.94
CA GLY A 63 6.41 -8.30 13.71
C GLY A 63 7.72 -8.96 14.16
N TYR A 64 8.84 -8.34 13.77
CA TYR A 64 10.17 -8.76 14.20
C TYR A 64 10.38 -8.51 15.70
N GLY A 65 11.08 -9.44 16.37
CA GLY A 65 11.32 -9.36 17.81
C GLY A 65 10.27 -10.06 18.66
N THR A 66 9.31 -10.77 18.05
CA THR A 66 8.30 -11.55 18.78
C THR A 66 8.47 -13.06 18.52
N VAL A 67 8.40 -13.88 19.57
CA VAL A 67 8.39 -15.34 19.52
C VAL A 67 6.98 -15.86 19.72
N LEU A 68 6.50 -16.69 18.81
CA LEU A 68 5.25 -17.43 18.91
C LEU A 68 5.51 -18.78 19.56
N ALA A 69 5.20 -18.90 20.85
CA ALA A 69 5.45 -20.12 21.62
C ALA A 69 4.34 -21.17 21.44
N GLY A 70 4.68 -22.41 21.79
CA GLY A 70 3.78 -23.55 21.78
C GLY A 70 3.72 -24.32 20.44
N PRO A 71 3.14 -25.53 20.46
CA PRO A 71 3.13 -26.43 19.30
C PRO A 71 2.38 -25.86 18.08
N ALA A 72 1.40 -24.97 18.27
CA ALA A 72 0.70 -24.32 17.17
C ALA A 72 1.63 -23.46 16.29
N GLY A 73 2.76 -22.99 16.82
CA GLY A 73 3.76 -22.23 16.06
C GLY A 73 4.38 -23.02 14.90
N ARG A 74 4.23 -24.36 14.86
CA ARG A 74 4.71 -25.18 13.73
C ARG A 74 4.15 -24.72 12.37
N GLU A 75 3.01 -24.03 12.34
CA GLU A 75 2.49 -23.43 11.10
C GLU A 75 3.44 -22.41 10.46
N TYR A 76 4.40 -21.86 11.21
CA TYR A 76 5.39 -20.89 10.75
C TYR A 76 6.69 -21.55 10.25
N GLN A 77 6.89 -22.85 10.47
CA GLN A 77 8.15 -23.53 10.14
C GLN A 77 8.55 -23.40 8.67
N SER A 78 7.58 -23.43 7.75
CA SER A 78 7.82 -23.32 6.30
C SER A 78 7.58 -21.91 5.76
N ARG A 79 7.24 -20.93 6.62
CA ARG A 79 6.95 -19.57 6.19
C ARG A 79 8.25 -18.80 5.98
N SER A 80 8.31 -18.09 4.85
CA SER A 80 9.46 -17.25 4.52
C SER A 80 9.78 -16.27 5.64
N GLY A 81 11.04 -16.24 6.05
CA GLY A 81 11.54 -15.35 7.09
C GLY A 81 11.43 -15.85 8.52
N TYR A 82 10.78 -16.99 8.77
CA TYR A 82 10.69 -17.58 10.11
C TYR A 82 11.80 -18.61 10.37
N VAL A 83 12.18 -18.74 11.64
CA VAL A 83 13.08 -19.76 12.16
C VAL A 83 12.54 -20.32 13.47
N GLY A 84 12.79 -21.61 13.72
CA GLY A 84 12.51 -22.24 15.00
C GLY A 84 13.59 -21.92 16.03
N VAL A 85 13.17 -21.61 17.25
CA VAL A 85 14.02 -21.39 18.43
C VAL A 85 13.51 -22.25 19.59
N ALA A 86 14.28 -22.37 20.67
CA ALA A 86 13.88 -23.19 21.82
C ALA A 86 12.49 -22.82 22.38
N ALA A 87 12.15 -21.54 22.37
CA ALA A 87 10.88 -21.03 22.88
C ALA A 87 9.71 -21.04 21.86
N GLY A 88 9.93 -21.36 20.58
CA GLY A 88 8.88 -21.30 19.55
C GLY A 88 9.38 -20.91 18.16
N PHE A 89 8.64 -20.05 17.47
CA PHE A 89 8.99 -19.56 16.12
C PHE A 89 9.06 -18.03 16.09
N THR A 90 10.06 -17.48 15.41
CA THR A 90 10.24 -16.02 15.29
C THR A 90 10.78 -15.65 13.92
N VAL A 91 10.70 -14.37 13.57
CA VAL A 91 11.31 -13.85 12.35
C VAL A 91 12.83 -13.82 12.52
N SER A 92 13.56 -14.39 11.58
CA SER A 92 15.01 -14.57 11.72
C SER A 92 15.78 -13.27 11.57
N GLN A 93 16.92 -13.16 12.24
CA GLN A 93 17.86 -12.05 12.04
C GLN A 93 18.38 -12.01 10.60
N ASP A 94 18.53 -13.17 9.95
CA ASP A 94 18.96 -13.25 8.55
C ASP A 94 17.92 -12.63 7.61
N TYR A 95 16.63 -12.86 7.87
CA TYR A 95 15.57 -12.19 7.11
C TYR A 95 15.62 -10.68 7.32
N LEU A 96 15.79 -10.21 8.56
CA LEU A 96 15.96 -8.78 8.86
C LEU A 96 17.14 -8.18 8.07
N ARG A 97 18.31 -8.84 8.12
CA ARG A 97 19.52 -8.39 7.41
C ARG A 97 19.31 -8.37 5.90
N ALA A 98 18.69 -9.40 5.34
CA ALA A 98 18.36 -9.48 3.91
C ALA A 98 17.39 -8.37 3.45
N ARG A 99 16.55 -7.85 4.34
CA ARG A 99 15.65 -6.70 4.06
C ARG A 99 16.26 -5.35 4.47
N GLY A 100 17.50 -5.30 4.95
CA GLY A 100 18.09 -4.11 5.55
C GLY A 100 18.12 -2.88 4.64
N GLU A 101 18.38 -3.04 3.34
CA GLU A 101 18.32 -1.93 2.39
C GLU A 101 16.89 -1.42 2.19
N THR A 102 15.92 -2.33 2.01
CA THR A 102 14.50 -1.97 1.90
C THR A 102 14.01 -1.25 3.15
N LEU A 103 14.39 -1.72 4.34
CA LEU A 103 14.05 -1.08 5.61
C LEU A 103 14.61 0.34 5.70
N ARG A 104 15.90 0.53 5.40
CA ARG A 104 16.53 1.85 5.42
C ARG A 104 15.86 2.80 4.43
N PHE A 105 15.56 2.31 3.22
CA PHE A 105 14.85 3.09 2.22
C PHE A 105 13.45 3.50 2.69
N VAL A 106 12.63 2.54 3.15
CA VAL A 106 11.26 2.82 3.61
C VAL A 106 11.27 3.77 4.81
N ALA A 107 12.09 3.50 5.83
CA ALA A 107 12.18 4.35 7.01
C ALA A 107 12.66 5.77 6.65
N GLY A 108 13.67 5.89 5.78
CA GLY A 108 14.16 7.18 5.30
C GLY A 108 13.12 7.96 4.49
N LEU A 109 12.40 7.28 3.60
CA LEU A 109 11.30 7.86 2.82
C LEU A 109 10.19 8.37 3.75
N LEU A 110 9.67 7.51 4.64
CA LEU A 110 8.57 7.88 5.54
C LEU A 110 8.95 9.01 6.48
N LYS A 111 10.16 9.00 7.05
CA LYS A 111 10.66 10.10 7.90
C LYS A 111 10.77 11.41 7.13
N SER A 112 11.27 11.36 5.89
CA SER A 112 11.37 12.54 5.04
C SER A 112 10.00 13.09 4.68
N THR A 113 9.06 12.22 4.31
CA THR A 113 7.66 12.55 4.03
C THR A 113 6.98 13.19 5.24
N GLU A 114 7.07 12.57 6.42
CA GLU A 114 6.46 13.07 7.67
C GLU A 114 7.02 14.44 8.08
N SER A 115 8.32 14.68 7.87
CA SER A 115 8.97 15.93 8.27
C SER A 115 8.53 17.18 7.50
N ARG A 116 7.75 17.04 6.43
CA ARG A 116 7.34 18.15 5.56
C ARG A 116 5.94 18.66 5.89
N PRO A 117 5.67 19.96 5.68
CA PRO A 117 4.31 20.49 5.78
C PRO A 117 3.35 19.77 4.81
N PRO A 118 2.16 19.34 5.27
CA PRO A 118 1.19 18.71 4.41
C PRO A 118 0.66 19.69 3.36
N ARG A 119 0.40 19.17 2.15
CA ARG A 119 -0.19 19.90 1.03
C ARG A 119 -1.44 19.18 0.56
N PHE A 120 -2.58 19.83 0.69
CA PHE A 120 -3.90 19.27 0.33
C PHE A 120 -4.44 19.78 -1.03
N GLY A 121 -3.74 20.70 -1.69
CA GLY A 121 -4.17 21.32 -2.94
C GLY A 121 -3.86 20.54 -4.22
N CYS A 122 -3.84 19.20 -4.17
CA CYS A 122 -3.72 18.38 -5.38
C CYS A 122 -5.08 18.15 -6.06
N PHE A 123 -6.17 18.17 -5.29
CA PHE A 123 -7.56 18.06 -5.77
C PHE A 123 -7.85 16.86 -6.70
N GLY A 124 -7.11 15.75 -6.54
CA GLY A 124 -7.27 14.57 -7.41
C GLY A 124 -6.80 14.77 -8.86
N MET A 125 -6.15 15.91 -9.18
CA MET A 125 -5.72 16.27 -10.54
C MET A 125 -4.71 15.30 -11.15
N HIS A 126 -4.15 14.35 -10.38
CA HIS A 126 -3.28 13.32 -10.94
C HIS A 126 -4.04 12.35 -11.85
N GLU A 127 -5.29 11.98 -11.54
CA GLU A 127 -6.10 11.11 -12.43
C GLU A 127 -6.42 11.82 -13.75
N TRP A 128 -6.71 13.12 -13.69
CA TRP A 128 -6.97 13.96 -14.87
C TRP A 128 -5.71 14.09 -15.74
N ALA A 129 -4.55 14.26 -15.10
CA ALA A 129 -3.26 14.31 -15.79
C ALA A 129 -2.85 12.99 -16.46
N MET A 130 -3.37 11.85 -15.99
CA MET A 130 -3.12 10.54 -16.60
C MET A 130 -3.84 10.33 -17.94
N VAL A 131 -4.87 11.14 -18.23
CA VAL A 131 -5.68 11.05 -19.45
C VAL A 131 -5.67 12.34 -20.29
N TYR A 132 -4.95 13.37 -19.85
CA TYR A 132 -4.84 14.66 -20.56
C TYR A 132 -4.26 14.50 -21.96
N ARG A 133 -5.01 14.91 -22.99
CA ARG A 133 -4.67 14.76 -24.41
C ARG A 133 -4.24 13.33 -24.78
N ALA A 134 -4.88 12.33 -24.17
CA ALA A 134 -4.66 10.93 -24.52
C ALA A 134 -5.62 10.53 -25.65
N ASP A 135 -5.08 9.93 -26.71
CA ASP A 135 -5.87 9.40 -27.83
C ASP A 135 -6.65 8.13 -27.45
N ASP A 136 -6.14 7.38 -26.45
CA ASP A 136 -6.76 6.15 -25.94
C ASP A 136 -6.71 6.14 -24.40
N VAL A 137 -7.86 5.90 -23.77
CA VAL A 137 -8.00 5.84 -22.31
C VAL A 137 -7.88 4.38 -21.91
N ARG A 138 -6.89 4.05 -21.07
CA ARG A 138 -6.59 2.68 -20.62
C ARG A 138 -7.71 1.98 -19.84
N HIS A 139 -8.80 2.67 -19.55
CA HIS A 139 -9.90 2.20 -18.70
C HIS A 139 -11.21 2.15 -19.49
N PRO A 140 -12.03 1.09 -19.31
CA PRO A 140 -13.29 0.93 -20.03
C PRO A 140 -14.40 1.87 -19.53
N VAL A 141 -14.13 2.69 -18.51
CA VAL A 141 -15.09 3.64 -17.93
C VAL A 141 -15.00 4.96 -18.69
N PRO A 142 -16.12 5.52 -19.19
CA PRO A 142 -16.09 6.77 -19.94
C PRO A 142 -15.71 7.96 -19.04
N LEU A 143 -15.00 8.93 -19.62
CA LEU A 143 -14.70 10.21 -18.96
C LEU A 143 -16.01 10.98 -18.72
N ARG A 144 -16.23 11.47 -17.50
CA ARG A 144 -17.42 12.21 -17.05
C ARG A 144 -17.68 13.46 -17.87
N LEU A 145 -16.61 14.15 -18.31
CA LEU A 145 -16.69 15.37 -19.12
C LEU A 145 -16.27 15.16 -20.58
N GLY A 146 -16.03 13.91 -21.00
CA GLY A 146 -15.41 13.59 -22.27
C GLY A 146 -13.97 14.14 -22.39
N PRO A 147 -13.28 13.87 -23.50
CA PRO A 147 -11.88 14.28 -23.68
C PRO A 147 -11.68 15.80 -23.59
N ALA A 148 -12.48 16.58 -24.33
CA ALA A 148 -12.33 18.04 -24.39
C ALA A 148 -12.60 18.72 -23.03
N GLY A 149 -13.61 18.28 -22.28
CA GLY A 149 -13.88 18.81 -20.94
C GLY A 149 -12.80 18.40 -19.93
N THR A 150 -12.25 17.20 -20.05
CA THR A 150 -11.12 16.72 -19.23
C THR A 150 -9.88 17.57 -19.46
N ASP A 151 -9.56 17.86 -20.72
CA ASP A 151 -8.45 18.72 -21.09
C ASP A 151 -8.63 20.15 -20.57
N ALA A 152 -9.82 20.72 -20.69
CA ALA A 152 -10.14 22.05 -20.18
C ALA A 152 -9.91 22.14 -18.64
N VAL A 153 -10.25 21.10 -17.87
CA VAL A 153 -10.00 21.07 -16.42
C VAL A 153 -8.50 21.07 -16.13
N VAL A 154 -7.72 20.23 -16.79
CA VAL A 154 -6.24 20.19 -16.65
C VAL A 154 -5.58 21.50 -17.11
N GLU A 155 -6.18 22.18 -18.07
CA GLU A 155 -5.70 23.46 -18.56
C GLU A 155 -5.98 24.63 -17.60
N SER A 156 -7.13 24.58 -16.90
CA SER A 156 -7.59 25.62 -15.97
C SER A 156 -6.91 25.60 -14.59
N MET A 157 -6.27 24.50 -14.19
CA MET A 157 -5.70 24.31 -12.86
C MET A 157 -4.23 23.88 -12.89
N PRO A 158 -3.40 24.28 -11.90
CA PRO A 158 -2.02 23.85 -11.81
C PRO A 158 -1.91 22.39 -11.36
N LEU A 159 -1.04 21.61 -12.01
CA LEU A 159 -0.67 20.28 -11.55
C LEU A 159 0.41 20.37 -10.45
N ARG A 160 0.14 19.78 -9.28
CA ARG A 160 0.97 19.89 -8.07
C ARG A 160 1.29 18.53 -7.44
N CYS A 161 1.31 17.47 -8.24
CA CYS A 161 1.65 16.14 -7.78
C CYS A 161 3.06 16.12 -7.16
N SER A 162 3.18 15.48 -6.01
CA SER A 162 4.42 15.30 -5.23
C SER A 162 4.85 13.84 -5.15
N HIS A 163 3.99 12.93 -5.58
CA HIS A 163 4.15 11.49 -5.43
C HIS A 163 4.54 10.85 -6.76
N PHE A 164 5.75 10.30 -6.81
CA PHE A 164 6.34 9.79 -8.05
C PHE A 164 5.54 8.62 -8.66
N ASP A 165 5.03 7.71 -7.83
CA ASP A 165 4.32 6.52 -8.33
C ASP A 165 2.96 6.84 -8.97
N ALA A 166 2.38 8.02 -8.71
CA ALA A 166 1.26 8.57 -9.47
C ALA A 166 1.76 9.37 -10.69
N TYR A 167 2.74 10.25 -10.50
CA TYR A 167 3.27 11.12 -11.56
C TYR A 167 3.79 10.36 -12.78
N ARG A 168 4.41 9.19 -12.60
CA ARG A 168 4.95 8.38 -13.70
C ARG A 168 3.89 7.88 -14.69
N PHE A 169 2.61 8.03 -14.36
CA PHE A 169 1.49 7.72 -15.25
C PHE A 169 0.94 8.93 -16.00
N PHE A 170 1.45 10.14 -15.74
CA PHE A 170 1.03 11.34 -16.48
C PHE A 170 1.31 11.16 -17.97
N THR A 171 0.44 11.72 -18.81
CA THR A 171 0.71 11.78 -20.24
C THR A 171 1.94 12.65 -20.52
N ALA A 172 2.56 12.46 -21.69
CA ALA A 172 3.68 13.29 -22.12
C ALA A 172 3.31 14.79 -22.17
N ALA A 173 2.05 15.12 -22.44
CA ALA A 173 1.54 16.48 -22.43
C ALA A 173 1.29 17.05 -21.02
N ALA A 174 0.92 16.20 -20.04
CA ALA A 174 0.67 16.62 -18.67
C ALA A 174 1.96 16.74 -17.83
N ALA A 175 2.94 15.87 -18.06
CA ALA A 175 4.15 15.81 -17.25
C ALA A 175 4.92 17.15 -17.13
N PRO A 176 5.06 17.97 -18.21
CA PRO A 176 5.69 19.30 -18.14
C PRO A 176 4.85 20.35 -17.40
N ARG A 177 3.53 20.15 -17.24
CA ARG A 177 2.63 21.07 -16.53
C ARG A 177 2.71 20.94 -15.01
N ASN A 178 3.29 19.85 -14.50
CA ASN A 178 3.48 19.67 -13.06
C ASN A 178 4.49 20.67 -12.52
N ARG A 179 4.26 21.18 -11.31
CA ARG A 179 5.14 22.16 -10.63
C ARG A 179 6.63 21.77 -10.62
N GLY A 180 6.94 20.48 -10.70
CA GLY A 180 8.28 19.99 -10.92
C GLY A 180 8.26 18.61 -11.57
N ARG A 181 9.35 18.24 -12.21
CA ARG A 181 9.55 16.89 -12.73
C ARG A 181 9.92 15.95 -11.59
N LEU A 182 9.12 14.93 -11.35
CA LEU A 182 9.42 13.92 -10.34
C LEU A 182 10.22 12.76 -10.95
N THR A 183 11.13 12.21 -10.18
CA THR A 183 11.87 10.99 -10.54
C THR A 183 11.84 10.02 -9.36
N ARG A 184 12.13 8.73 -9.63
CA ARG A 184 12.27 7.76 -8.54
C ARG A 184 13.37 8.16 -7.57
N ALA A 185 14.49 8.67 -8.07
CA ALA A 185 15.64 9.06 -7.26
C ALA A 185 15.31 10.20 -6.28
N THR A 186 14.48 11.16 -6.71
CA THR A 186 14.07 12.32 -5.91
C THR A 186 12.80 12.09 -5.10
N GLN A 187 12.23 10.87 -5.10
CA GLN A 187 11.00 10.57 -4.35
C GLN A 187 11.12 10.95 -2.85
N PRO A 188 12.24 10.66 -2.16
CA PRO A 188 12.41 11.08 -0.77
C PRO A 188 12.40 12.59 -0.57
N ASP A 189 12.69 13.38 -1.61
CA ASP A 189 12.78 14.85 -1.54
C ASP A 189 11.44 15.55 -1.79
N THR A 190 10.54 14.89 -2.50
CA THR A 190 9.32 15.53 -3.02
C THR A 190 8.03 15.07 -2.33
N GLU A 191 8.00 13.86 -1.77
CA GLU A 191 6.81 13.36 -1.07
C GLU A 191 6.50 14.13 0.20
N GLN A 192 5.21 14.19 0.54
CA GLN A 192 4.68 14.98 1.64
C GLN A 192 3.42 14.29 2.23
N PRO A 193 3.09 14.54 3.51
CA PRO A 193 2.17 13.68 4.26
C PRO A 193 0.69 13.91 3.94
N GLY A 194 0.34 15.02 3.28
CA GLY A 194 -1.01 15.30 2.78
C GLY A 194 -1.34 14.67 1.42
N CYS A 195 -0.41 13.92 0.80
CA CYS A 195 -0.68 13.26 -0.48
C CYS A 195 -1.48 11.97 -0.25
N LEU A 196 -2.62 11.85 -0.94
CA LEU A 196 -3.48 10.68 -0.87
C LEU A 196 -2.73 9.38 -1.22
N HIS A 197 -1.97 9.36 -2.32
CA HIS A 197 -1.25 8.15 -2.75
C HIS A 197 -0.06 7.80 -1.86
N ALA A 198 0.61 8.79 -1.27
CA ALA A 198 1.68 8.52 -0.31
C ALA A 198 1.11 7.76 0.92
N ASN A 199 -0.10 8.11 1.35
CA ASN A 199 -0.80 7.41 2.44
C ASN A 199 -1.32 6.03 2.00
N MET A 200 -1.82 5.87 0.75
CA MET A 200 -2.17 4.55 0.21
C MET A 200 -0.96 3.60 0.19
N ASP A 201 0.22 4.13 -0.13
CA ASP A 201 1.46 3.36 -0.20
C ASP A 201 1.99 2.87 1.15
N LEU A 202 1.45 3.33 2.29
CA LEU A 202 1.76 2.73 3.59
C LEU A 202 1.42 1.23 3.59
N TYR A 203 0.33 0.84 2.92
CA TYR A 203 -0.01 -0.57 2.72
C TYR A 203 1.08 -1.30 1.92
N LYS A 204 1.56 -0.69 0.82
CA LYS A 204 2.67 -1.21 0.02
C LYS A 204 3.92 -1.46 0.84
N TRP A 205 4.28 -0.50 1.68
CA TRP A 205 5.49 -0.62 2.50
C TRP A 205 5.34 -1.68 3.58
N CYS A 206 4.18 -1.80 4.22
CA CYS A 206 3.92 -2.86 5.20
C CYS A 206 4.11 -4.25 4.58
N TYR A 207 3.42 -4.56 3.47
CA TYR A 207 3.52 -5.92 2.91
C TYR A 207 4.86 -6.20 2.22
N LYS A 208 5.57 -5.16 1.75
CA LYS A 208 6.95 -5.33 1.27
C LYS A 208 7.88 -5.70 2.42
N LEU A 209 7.69 -5.19 3.62
CA LEU A 209 8.50 -5.60 4.78
C LEU A 209 8.09 -6.97 5.33
N GLY A 210 6.89 -7.45 4.97
CA GLY A 210 6.45 -8.81 5.23
C GLY A 210 6.37 -9.08 6.73
N PRO A 211 6.92 -10.21 7.23
CA PRO A 211 6.77 -10.59 8.63
C PRO A 211 7.52 -9.68 9.61
N LEU A 212 8.35 -8.75 9.12
CA LEU A 212 9.03 -7.77 9.97
C LEU A 212 8.07 -6.75 10.58
N VAL A 213 6.92 -6.52 9.94
CA VAL A 213 5.89 -5.58 10.37
C VAL A 213 4.70 -6.33 10.96
N ASP A 214 4.11 -5.75 11.99
CA ASP A 214 2.93 -6.28 12.64
C ASP A 214 1.70 -6.28 11.71
N SER A 215 0.93 -7.37 11.76
CA SER A 215 -0.25 -7.59 10.94
C SER A 215 -1.38 -6.58 11.18
N GLU A 216 -1.56 -6.07 12.40
CA GLU A 216 -2.58 -5.06 12.68
C GLU A 216 -2.25 -3.73 11.98
N LEU A 217 -0.97 -3.36 11.95
CA LEU A 217 -0.52 -2.18 11.18
C LEU A 217 -0.75 -2.39 9.67
N LEU A 218 -0.44 -3.58 9.15
CA LEU A 218 -0.68 -3.92 7.74
C LEU A 218 -2.17 -3.75 7.37
N VAL A 219 -3.08 -4.28 8.19
CA VAL A 219 -4.52 -4.21 7.92
C VAL A 219 -5.06 -2.79 8.09
N ALA A 220 -4.59 -2.04 9.09
CA ALA A 220 -4.95 -0.62 9.23
C ALA A 220 -4.52 0.20 8.01
N CYS A 221 -3.32 -0.06 7.47
CA CYS A 221 -2.86 0.60 6.24
C CYS A 221 -3.66 0.16 5.01
N LEU A 222 -4.12 -1.09 4.94
CA LEU A 222 -4.99 -1.57 3.87
C LEU A 222 -6.35 -0.87 3.90
N GLU A 223 -6.97 -0.74 5.08
CA GLU A 223 -8.23 -0.01 5.25
C GLU A 223 -8.09 1.46 4.87
N LEU A 224 -6.98 2.10 5.27
CA LEU A 224 -6.65 3.46 4.85
C LEU A 224 -6.49 3.56 3.32
N ALA A 225 -5.78 2.61 2.70
CA ALA A 225 -5.60 2.58 1.26
C ALA A 225 -6.95 2.40 0.52
N ALA A 226 -7.88 1.63 1.09
CA ALA A 226 -9.22 1.46 0.55
C ALA A 226 -10.03 2.76 0.62
N ALA A 227 -10.07 3.41 1.79
CA ALA A 227 -10.76 4.69 1.95
C ALA A 227 -10.18 5.78 1.02
N ALA A 228 -8.86 5.83 0.89
CA ALA A 228 -8.17 6.71 -0.03
C ALA A 228 -8.51 6.39 -1.49
N ARG A 229 -8.55 5.11 -1.89
CA ARG A 229 -8.91 4.71 -3.27
C ARG A 229 -10.35 5.07 -3.62
N GLU A 230 -11.28 5.00 -2.68
CA GLU A 230 -12.65 5.45 -2.90
C GLU A 230 -12.69 6.95 -3.21
N LEU A 231 -11.98 7.76 -2.42
CA LEU A 231 -11.90 9.21 -2.64
C LEU A 231 -11.20 9.55 -3.96
N ASP A 232 -10.11 8.86 -4.27
CA ASP A 232 -9.34 8.95 -5.52
C ASP A 232 -10.24 8.72 -6.75
N MET A 233 -11.03 7.64 -6.72
CA MET A 233 -11.98 7.32 -7.79
C MET A 233 -13.19 8.26 -7.84
N ARG A 234 -13.62 8.83 -6.71
CA ARG A 234 -14.66 9.86 -6.72
C ARG A 234 -14.17 11.16 -7.36
N ALA A 235 -12.88 11.47 -7.24
CA ALA A 235 -12.27 12.67 -7.83
C ALA A 235 -11.77 12.48 -9.27
N SER A 236 -11.79 11.25 -9.81
CA SER A 236 -11.33 10.94 -11.16
C SER A 236 -12.17 11.65 -12.24
N PRO A 237 -11.59 11.88 -13.44
CA PRO A 237 -12.32 12.40 -14.60
C PRO A 237 -13.43 11.47 -15.06
#